data_AF-A0A2X2WXP6-F1
#
_entry.id   AF-A0A2X2WXP6-F1
#
_cell.length_a   1.000
_cell.length_b   1.000
_cell.length_c   1.000
_cell.angle_alpha   90.00
_cell.angle_beta   90.00
_cell.angle_gamma   90.00
#
_symmetry.space_group_name_H-M   'P 1'
#
loop_
_entity.id
_entity.type
_entity.pdbx_description
1 polymer ?
#
loop_
_entity_poly.entity_id
_entity_poly.type
_entity_poly.pdbx_seq_one_letter_code
_entity_poly.pdbx_strand_id
1 'polypeptide(L)'
;MLNFNPSSLRFKFIYLTKNIYDGIAIHTLFEDALHESGLKMGLNEDIPFHLIDKYSNFIPFSLRFDATYKQRSRTLEHDITLSAKGEEIKRMRFNHILFFVDMYNPDHTSFLSVAGLHGLTAVRERMDAFMVHCNAVINGNRKCRSSSFLFTLREQQIVFHLLQGMSVKEIALELNVSDKLVYRERWALTRKLIDQKNCKLYKRLININATL
;
A
#
# COMPACT_ATOMS: atom_id res chain seq x y z
N MET A 1 15.81 -25.34 11.55
CA MET A 1 14.42 -25.29 12.03
C MET A 1 13.52 -25.12 10.81
N LEU A 2 12.64 -26.08 10.56
CA LEU A 2 11.65 -26.02 9.48
C LEU A 2 10.65 -24.90 9.81
N ASN A 3 10.84 -23.72 9.21
CA ASN A 3 9.90 -22.61 9.31
C ASN A 3 8.65 -22.95 8.49
N PHE A 4 7.77 -23.76 9.07
CA PHE A 4 6.42 -24.00 8.56
C PHE A 4 5.55 -22.78 8.87
N ASN A 5 5.83 -21.66 8.20
CA ASN A 5 4.93 -20.52 8.16
C ASN A 5 4.38 -20.46 6.74
N PRO A 6 3.19 -21.06 6.48
CA PRO A 6 2.58 -20.97 5.17
C PRO A 6 2.50 -19.50 4.73
N SER A 7 2.76 -19.25 3.45
CA SER A 7 2.74 -17.93 2.84
C SER A 7 1.41 -17.22 3.10
N SER A 8 0.31 -17.98 3.22
CA SER A 8 -1.01 -17.48 3.61
C SER A 8 -1.09 -16.88 5.03
N LEU A 9 -0.20 -17.27 5.95
CA LEU A 9 -0.10 -16.67 7.29
C LEU A 9 0.80 -15.43 7.33
N ARG A 10 1.73 -15.32 6.36
CA ARG A 10 2.70 -14.23 6.29
C ARG A 10 2.27 -13.08 5.40
N PHE A 11 1.72 -13.36 4.23
CA PHE A 11 1.38 -12.36 3.25
C PHE A 11 -0.12 -12.18 3.16
N LYS A 12 -0.57 -10.94 2.97
CA LYS A 12 -1.98 -10.61 2.78
C LYS A 12 -2.14 -9.54 1.73
N PHE A 13 -3.15 -9.68 0.88
CA PHE A 13 -3.68 -8.58 0.11
C PHE A 13 -4.90 -7.99 0.81
N ILE A 14 -4.95 -6.66 0.89
CA ILE A 14 -6.05 -5.97 1.54
C ILE A 14 -6.46 -4.79 0.65
N TYR A 15 -7.72 -4.74 0.25
CA TYR A 15 -8.26 -3.68 -0.59
C TYR A 15 -9.18 -2.76 0.20
N LEU A 16 -8.81 -1.47 0.23
CA LEU A 16 -9.57 -0.41 0.89
C LEU A 16 -10.58 0.22 -0.09
N THR A 17 -11.85 -0.14 0.04
CA THR A 17 -12.94 0.47 -0.74
C THR A 17 -14.24 0.52 0.05
N LYS A 18 -14.99 1.62 -0.09
CA LYS A 18 -16.35 1.74 0.45
C LYS A 18 -17.41 1.15 -0.49
N ASN A 19 -17.02 0.78 -1.72
CA ASN A 19 -17.91 0.25 -2.74
C ASN A 19 -17.66 -1.25 -2.91
N ILE A 20 -18.63 -2.07 -2.52
CA ILE A 20 -18.51 -3.54 -2.58
C ILE A 20 -18.42 -4.06 -4.03
N TYR A 21 -19.10 -3.43 -4.98
CA TYR A 21 -19.06 -3.83 -6.39
C TYR A 21 -17.71 -3.56 -7.02
N ASP A 22 -17.12 -2.41 -6.69
CA ASP A 22 -15.73 -2.08 -7.03
C ASP A 22 -14.78 -3.11 -6.41
N GLY A 23 -15.00 -3.49 -5.13
CA GLY A 23 -14.25 -4.56 -4.48
C GLY A 23 -14.30 -5.90 -5.20
N ILE A 24 -15.48 -6.34 -5.65
CA ILE A 24 -15.66 -7.59 -6.42
C ILE A 24 -14.93 -7.52 -7.77
N ALA A 25 -15.04 -6.39 -8.48
CA ALA A 25 -14.37 -6.20 -9.76
C ALA A 25 -12.85 -6.24 -9.61
N ILE A 26 -12.31 -5.56 -8.59
CA ILE A 26 -10.88 -5.58 -8.28
C ILE A 26 -10.42 -6.97 -7.86
N HIS A 27 -11.21 -7.70 -7.07
CA HIS A 27 -10.88 -9.08 -6.69
C HIS A 27 -10.73 -10.00 -7.91
N THR A 28 -11.65 -9.90 -8.87
CA THR A 28 -11.61 -10.71 -10.09
C THR A 28 -10.33 -10.45 -10.88
N LEU A 29 -9.99 -9.16 -11.09
CA LEU A 29 -8.74 -8.79 -11.77
C LEU A 29 -7.49 -9.18 -10.99
N PHE A 30 -7.58 -9.18 -9.66
CA PHE A 30 -6.51 -9.60 -8.78
C PHE A 30 -6.24 -11.10 -8.89
N GLU A 31 -7.28 -11.93 -8.91
CA GLU A 31 -7.14 -13.39 -9.02
C GLU A 31 -6.42 -13.77 -10.31
N ASP A 32 -6.84 -13.20 -11.45
CA ASP A 32 -6.19 -13.38 -12.75
C ASP A 32 -4.71 -12.97 -12.69
N ALA A 33 -4.43 -11.75 -12.21
CA ALA A 33 -3.08 -11.21 -12.14
C ALA A 33 -2.17 -12.02 -11.18
N LEU A 34 -2.71 -12.48 -10.04
CA LEU A 34 -1.97 -13.29 -9.08
C LEU A 34 -1.66 -14.66 -9.69
N HIS A 35 -2.63 -15.31 -10.32
CA HIS A 35 -2.47 -16.65 -10.91
C HIS A 35 -1.35 -16.66 -11.97
N GLU A 36 -1.30 -15.63 -12.81
CA GLU A 36 -0.29 -15.47 -13.85
C GLU A 36 1.08 -14.97 -13.31
N SER A 37 1.17 -14.56 -12.04
CA SER A 37 2.35 -13.89 -11.50
C SER A 37 3.48 -14.82 -11.05
N GLY A 38 4.71 -14.33 -11.18
CA GLY A 38 5.89 -14.95 -10.55
C GLY A 38 5.82 -14.96 -9.01
N LEU A 39 4.99 -14.10 -8.39
CA LEU A 39 4.73 -14.09 -6.95
C LEU A 39 4.06 -15.40 -6.51
N LYS A 40 3.01 -15.82 -7.23
CA LYS A 40 2.29 -17.07 -6.97
C LYS A 40 3.19 -18.29 -7.20
N MET A 41 3.94 -18.31 -8.30
CA MET A 41 4.88 -19.39 -8.60
C MET A 41 5.97 -19.52 -7.53
N GLY A 42 6.51 -18.39 -7.04
CA GLY A 42 7.57 -18.39 -6.03
C GLY A 42 7.11 -18.83 -4.64
N LEU A 43 5.88 -18.52 -4.26
CA LEU A 43 5.34 -18.84 -2.92
C LEU A 43 4.62 -20.20 -2.88
N ASN A 44 4.23 -20.75 -4.04
CA ASN A 44 3.55 -22.03 -4.21
C ASN A 44 2.29 -22.22 -3.35
N GLU A 45 1.64 -21.11 -2.95
CA GLU A 45 0.46 -21.08 -2.10
C GLU A 45 -0.44 -19.90 -2.49
N ASP A 46 -1.73 -19.96 -2.15
CA ASP A 46 -2.64 -18.82 -2.33
C ASP A 46 -2.41 -17.78 -1.24
N ILE A 47 -2.44 -16.50 -1.64
CA ILE A 47 -2.31 -15.37 -0.72
C ILE A 47 -3.72 -14.82 -0.49
N PRO A 48 -4.20 -14.73 0.76
CA PRO A 48 -5.54 -14.27 1.04
C PRO A 48 -5.75 -12.82 0.62
N PHE A 49 -6.94 -12.54 0.07
CA PHE A 49 -7.41 -11.20 -0.25
C PHE A 49 -8.54 -10.81 0.72
N HIS A 50 -8.46 -9.60 1.26
CA HIS A 50 -9.45 -9.06 2.18
C HIS A 50 -10.00 -7.72 1.70
N LEU A 51 -11.31 -7.52 1.83
CA LEU A 51 -11.97 -6.25 1.58
C LEU A 51 -12.17 -5.50 2.90
N ILE A 52 -11.81 -4.22 2.93
CA ILE A 52 -12.08 -3.33 4.07
C ILE A 52 -12.67 -2.00 3.59
N ASP A 53 -13.60 -1.46 4.37
CA ASP A 53 -14.28 -0.19 4.10
C ASP A 53 -13.64 1.02 4.79
N LYS A 54 -12.85 0.74 5.85
CA LYS A 54 -12.17 1.74 6.67
C LYS A 54 -10.72 1.35 6.84
N TYR A 55 -9.81 2.32 6.67
CA TYR A 55 -8.39 2.08 6.94
C TYR A 55 -8.15 1.74 8.42
N SER A 56 -9.01 2.17 9.36
CA SER A 56 -8.93 1.71 10.76
C SER A 56 -8.97 0.19 10.89
N ASN A 57 -9.64 -0.51 9.97
CA ASN A 57 -9.76 -1.96 9.92
C ASN A 57 -8.53 -2.63 9.29
N PHE A 58 -7.63 -1.84 8.70
CA PHE A 58 -6.26 -2.21 8.39
C PHE A 58 -5.42 -2.35 9.69
N ILE A 59 -6.04 -2.79 10.81
CA ILE A 59 -5.48 -2.78 12.17
C ILE A 59 -4.06 -3.38 12.17
N PRO A 60 -3.24 -3.00 13.15
CA PRO A 60 -1.99 -2.28 13.04
C PRO A 60 -0.83 -3.25 12.71
N PHE A 61 -0.93 -4.06 11.66
CA PHE A 61 0.08 -5.10 11.40
C PHE A 61 1.49 -4.52 11.24
N SER A 62 1.59 -3.27 10.77
CA SER A 62 2.85 -2.52 10.76
C SER A 62 3.25 -1.86 12.06
N LEU A 63 2.31 -1.61 12.99
CA LEU A 63 2.58 -0.99 14.29
C LEU A 63 2.62 -1.98 15.46
N ARG A 64 2.44 -3.29 15.22
CA ARG A 64 2.71 -4.34 16.23
C ARG A 64 4.15 -4.30 16.75
N PHE A 65 5.04 -3.60 16.04
CA PHE A 65 6.46 -3.45 16.37
C PHE A 65 6.79 -2.19 17.18
N ASP A 66 5.81 -1.29 17.43
CA ASP A 66 6.03 -0.09 18.25
C ASP A 66 5.03 -0.03 19.40
N ALA A 67 5.54 0.00 20.63
CA ALA A 67 4.79 -0.04 21.89
C ALA A 67 3.97 1.23 22.20
N THR A 68 3.58 2.00 21.19
CA THR A 68 2.80 3.24 21.28
C THR A 68 1.38 3.07 20.76
N TYR A 69 0.81 1.87 20.85
CA TYR A 69 -0.63 1.67 20.69
C TYR A 69 -1.38 2.16 21.96
N LYS A 70 -1.26 3.45 22.28
CA LYS A 70 -2.25 4.11 23.14
C LYS A 70 -3.41 4.47 22.23
N GLN A 71 -4.36 3.54 22.08
CA GLN A 71 -5.63 3.82 21.44
C GLN A 71 -6.31 4.94 22.24
N ARG A 72 -6.13 6.19 21.79
CA ARG A 72 -6.77 7.35 22.41
C ARG A 72 -8.27 7.22 22.20
N SER A 73 -9.08 7.67 23.15
CA SER A 73 -10.55 7.73 23.09
C SER A 73 -11.06 8.78 22.08
N ARG A 74 -10.46 8.84 20.89
CA ARG A 74 -10.86 9.72 19.79
C ARG A 74 -11.57 8.88 18.73
N THR A 75 -12.66 9.41 18.19
CA THR A 75 -13.30 8.86 17.00
C THR A 75 -12.32 8.92 15.83
N LEU A 76 -12.11 7.79 15.14
CA LEU A 76 -11.24 7.74 13.98
C LEU A 76 -11.90 8.43 12.78
N GLU A 77 -11.12 9.22 12.05
CA GLU A 77 -11.52 9.83 10.79
C GLU A 77 -11.88 8.76 9.75
N HIS A 78 -12.86 9.07 8.92
CA HIS A 78 -13.38 8.12 7.92
C HIS A 78 -12.58 8.10 6.62
N ASP A 79 -11.79 9.14 6.35
CA ASP A 79 -10.97 9.28 5.15
C ASP A 79 -9.67 10.03 5.48
N ILE A 80 -8.61 9.72 4.74
CA ILE A 80 -7.35 10.45 4.83
C ILE A 80 -7.22 11.30 3.58
N THR A 81 -7.10 12.60 3.77
CA THR A 81 -6.83 13.55 2.69
C THR A 81 -5.41 14.07 2.80
N LEU A 82 -4.61 13.78 1.79
CA LEU A 82 -3.26 14.28 1.64
C LEU A 82 -3.30 15.58 0.84
N SER A 83 -2.54 16.58 1.30
CA SER A 83 -2.40 17.85 0.58
C SER A 83 -1.25 17.77 -0.41
N ALA A 84 -1.50 18.20 -1.64
CA ALA A 84 -0.48 18.32 -2.68
C ALA A 84 -0.28 19.80 -3.03
N LYS A 85 0.61 20.47 -2.30
CA LYS A 85 0.94 21.88 -2.61
C LYS A 85 1.78 21.93 -3.89
N GLY A 86 1.38 22.77 -4.84
CA GLY A 86 2.10 22.97 -6.10
C GLY A 86 1.71 22.04 -7.25
N GLU A 87 0.72 21.17 -7.03
CA GLU A 87 0.16 20.26 -8.05
C GLU A 87 -1.25 20.74 -8.45
N GLU A 88 -1.70 20.40 -9.66
CA GLU A 88 -3.06 20.75 -10.14
C GLU A 88 -4.15 20.21 -9.21
N ILE A 89 -3.97 18.98 -8.72
CA ILE A 89 -4.87 18.35 -7.75
C ILE A 89 -4.37 18.66 -6.34
N LYS A 90 -4.93 19.70 -5.73
CA LYS A 90 -4.50 20.21 -4.41
C LYS A 90 -4.74 19.26 -3.23
N ARG A 91 -5.68 18.32 -3.38
CA ARG A 91 -6.07 17.37 -2.33
C ARG A 91 -6.30 15.99 -2.93
N MET A 92 -5.63 14.98 -2.38
CA MET A 92 -5.75 13.59 -2.82
C MET A 92 -6.31 12.74 -1.68
N ARG A 93 -7.35 11.97 -1.96
CA ARG A 93 -7.89 10.99 -1.02
C ARG A 93 -7.03 9.73 -1.07
N PHE A 94 -6.74 9.18 0.10
CA PHE A 94 -6.06 7.89 0.24
C PHE A 94 -7.11 6.79 0.37
N ASN A 95 -7.74 6.44 -0.75
CA ASN A 95 -8.80 5.45 -0.86
C ASN A 95 -8.62 4.62 -2.15
N HIS A 96 -9.39 3.53 -2.29
CA HIS A 96 -9.23 2.58 -3.40
C HIS A 96 -7.75 2.14 -3.51
N ILE A 97 -7.22 1.67 -2.38
CA ILE A 97 -5.82 1.25 -2.26
C ILE A 97 -5.78 -0.26 -2.05
N LEU A 98 -5.04 -0.95 -2.92
CA LEU A 98 -4.67 -2.35 -2.72
C LEU A 98 -3.32 -2.40 -2.02
N PHE A 99 -3.28 -3.02 -0.84
CA PHE A 99 -2.07 -3.25 -0.08
C PHE A 99 -1.58 -4.68 -0.28
N PHE A 100 -0.27 -4.84 -0.37
CA PHE A 100 0.43 -6.10 -0.15
C PHE A 100 1.17 -5.99 1.18
N VAL A 101 0.82 -6.84 2.15
CA VAL A 101 1.31 -6.78 3.53
C VAL A 101 2.18 -7.99 3.82
N ASP A 102 3.42 -7.75 4.25
CA ASP A 102 4.27 -8.77 4.89
C ASP A 102 4.17 -8.62 6.40
N MET A 103 3.54 -9.60 7.03
CA MET A 103 3.26 -9.61 8.47
C MET A 103 4.51 -9.66 9.35
N TYR A 104 5.65 -10.03 8.77
CA TYR A 104 6.92 -10.20 9.47
C TYR A 104 7.93 -9.10 9.14
N ASN A 105 7.69 -8.32 8.08
CA ASN A 105 8.56 -7.22 7.70
C ASN A 105 7.75 -6.01 7.18
N PRO A 106 7.51 -4.98 8.02
CA PRO A 106 6.72 -3.82 7.62
C PRO A 106 7.35 -2.99 6.49
N ASP A 107 8.67 -3.11 6.27
CA ASP A 107 9.36 -2.43 5.17
C ASP A 107 9.10 -3.08 3.80
N HIS A 108 8.50 -4.28 3.79
CA HIS A 108 8.02 -4.94 2.59
C HIS A 108 6.57 -4.59 2.25
N THR A 109 5.88 -3.81 3.09
CA THR A 109 4.51 -3.38 2.78
C THR A 109 4.53 -2.48 1.54
N SER A 110 3.67 -2.83 0.59
CA SER A 110 3.51 -2.10 -0.66
C SER A 110 2.06 -1.75 -0.90
N PHE A 111 1.81 -0.75 -1.74
CA PHE A 111 0.47 -0.30 -2.07
C PHE A 111 0.34 0.14 -3.53
N LEU A 112 -0.85 -0.08 -4.07
CA LEU A 112 -1.29 0.37 -5.39
C LEU A 112 -2.58 1.17 -5.25
N SER A 113 -2.58 2.39 -5.79
CA SER A 113 -3.78 3.21 -5.94
C SER A 113 -4.47 2.90 -7.26
N VAL A 114 -5.74 2.50 -7.17
CA VAL A 114 -6.64 2.35 -8.33
C VAL A 114 -7.66 3.48 -8.42
N ALA A 115 -7.53 4.50 -7.56
CA ALA A 115 -8.42 5.65 -7.53
C ALA A 115 -8.41 6.44 -8.85
N GLY A 116 -9.59 6.74 -9.39
CA GLY A 116 -9.76 7.54 -10.61
C GLY A 116 -9.42 6.81 -11.91
N LEU A 117 -9.34 5.47 -11.88
CA LEU A 117 -9.22 4.65 -13.08
C LEU A 117 -10.62 4.26 -13.59
N HIS A 118 -10.84 4.44 -14.88
CA HIS A 118 -12.14 4.17 -15.52
C HIS A 118 -12.09 3.06 -16.58
N GLY A 119 -10.98 2.30 -16.69
CA GLY A 119 -10.83 1.24 -17.69
C GLY A 119 -10.19 -0.03 -17.12
N LEU A 120 -10.82 -1.18 -17.38
CA LEU A 120 -10.37 -2.50 -16.91
C LEU A 120 -8.94 -2.81 -17.36
N THR A 121 -8.59 -2.52 -18.61
CA THR A 121 -7.23 -2.73 -19.14
C THR A 121 -6.17 -1.96 -18.37
N ALA A 122 -6.48 -0.70 -18.01
CA ALA A 122 -5.56 0.13 -17.25
C ALA A 122 -5.42 -0.36 -15.80
N VAL A 123 -6.50 -0.87 -15.20
CA VAL A 123 -6.44 -1.49 -13.86
C VAL A 123 -5.60 -2.77 -13.90
N ARG A 124 -5.80 -3.63 -14.92
CA ARG A 124 -5.03 -4.87 -15.11
C ARG A 124 -3.54 -4.60 -15.30
N GLU A 125 -3.15 -3.69 -16.21
CA GLU A 125 -1.73 -3.33 -16.43
C GLU A 125 -1.04 -2.88 -15.12
N ARG A 126 -1.76 -2.12 -14.29
CA ARG A 126 -1.24 -1.69 -12.99
C ARG A 126 -1.13 -2.83 -11.99
N MET A 127 -2.12 -3.72 -11.98
CA MET A 127 -2.13 -4.91 -11.13
C MET A 127 -0.94 -5.81 -11.47
N ASP A 128 -0.71 -6.09 -12.75
CA ASP A 128 0.40 -6.93 -13.21
C ASP A 128 1.76 -6.34 -12.80
N ALA A 129 1.96 -5.04 -13.05
CA ALA A 129 3.16 -4.33 -12.60
C ALA A 129 3.32 -4.32 -11.08
N PHE A 130 2.21 -4.30 -10.33
CA PHE A 130 2.22 -4.37 -8.88
C PHE A 130 2.58 -5.79 -8.39
N MET A 131 2.12 -6.85 -9.04
CA MET A 131 2.54 -8.23 -8.75
C MET A 131 4.04 -8.42 -8.99
N VAL A 132 4.57 -7.88 -10.10
CA VAL A 132 6.02 -7.85 -10.37
C VAL A 132 6.77 -7.17 -9.22
N HIS A 133 6.27 -6.02 -8.76
CA HIS A 133 6.87 -5.31 -7.64
C HIS A 133 6.83 -6.12 -6.33
N CYS A 134 5.69 -6.72 -5.98
CA CYS A 134 5.54 -7.51 -4.76
C CYS A 134 6.49 -8.72 -4.77
N ASN A 135 6.60 -9.42 -5.91
CA ASN A 135 7.57 -10.50 -6.11
C ASN A 135 9.02 -10.01 -5.94
N ALA A 136 9.32 -8.82 -6.47
CA ALA A 136 10.65 -8.23 -6.36
C ALA A 136 11.01 -7.83 -4.94
N VAL A 137 10.03 -7.37 -4.14
CA VAL A 137 10.22 -7.03 -2.73
C VAL A 137 10.58 -8.27 -1.92
N ILE A 138 9.84 -9.38 -2.06
CA ILE A 138 10.11 -10.60 -1.29
C ILE A 138 11.43 -11.28 -1.66
N ASN A 139 11.83 -11.18 -2.93
CA ASN A 139 13.05 -11.81 -3.45
C ASN A 139 14.27 -10.88 -3.44
N GLY A 140 14.12 -9.63 -2.96
CA GLY A 140 15.22 -8.66 -2.91
C GLY A 140 15.69 -8.14 -4.28
N ASN A 141 14.91 -8.31 -5.35
CA ASN A 141 15.26 -7.84 -6.69
C ASN A 141 15.04 -6.32 -6.80
N ARG A 142 16.13 -5.55 -6.67
CA ARG A 142 16.06 -4.09 -6.73
C ARG A 142 15.67 -3.51 -8.10
N LYS A 143 15.87 -4.24 -9.20
CA LYS A 143 15.57 -3.76 -10.57
C LYS A 143 14.06 -3.68 -10.84
N CYS A 144 13.32 -4.67 -10.33
CA CYS A 144 11.86 -4.75 -10.47
C CYS A 144 11.11 -4.05 -9.31
N ARG A 145 11.82 -3.36 -8.41
CA ARG A 145 11.22 -2.64 -7.28
C ARG A 145 11.02 -1.16 -7.63
N SER A 146 9.84 -0.61 -7.31
CA SER A 146 9.58 0.82 -7.42
C SER A 146 9.35 1.45 -6.05
N SER A 147 10.02 2.58 -5.78
CA SER A 147 9.77 3.37 -4.58
C SER A 147 8.35 3.93 -4.54
N SER A 148 7.72 4.16 -5.70
CA SER A 148 6.34 4.63 -5.79
C SER A 148 5.32 3.65 -5.21
N PHE A 149 5.65 2.36 -5.10
CA PHE A 149 4.76 1.34 -4.53
C PHE A 149 5.07 0.99 -3.08
N LEU A 150 6.26 1.34 -2.57
CA LEU A 150 6.61 1.04 -1.18
C LEU A 150 5.76 1.88 -0.23
N PHE A 151 5.31 1.28 0.87
CA PHE A 151 4.65 1.96 1.96
C PHE A 151 5.51 1.82 3.22
N THR A 152 6.38 2.79 3.48
CA THR A 152 7.39 2.64 4.54
C THR A 152 6.74 2.60 5.91
N LEU A 153 7.40 1.98 6.90
CA LEU A 153 6.91 1.98 8.29
C LEU A 153 6.57 3.40 8.79
N ARG A 154 7.40 4.38 8.44
CA ARG A 154 7.18 5.78 8.82
C ARG A 154 5.93 6.37 8.17
N GLU A 155 5.70 6.09 6.90
CA GLU A 155 4.47 6.52 6.21
C GLU A 155 3.24 5.87 6.85
N GLN A 156 3.33 4.57 7.18
CA GLN A 156 2.26 3.83 7.85
C GLN A 156 1.92 4.44 9.22
N GLN A 157 2.92 4.78 10.04
CA GLN A 157 2.76 5.49 11.31
C GLN A 157 2.06 6.84 11.15
N ILE A 158 2.52 7.66 10.18
CA ILE A 158 1.95 8.99 9.95
C ILE A 158 0.49 8.89 9.50
N VAL A 159 0.18 8.00 8.56
CA VAL A 159 -1.18 7.74 8.07
C VAL A 159 -2.09 7.30 9.21
N PHE A 160 -1.61 6.43 10.09
CA PHE A 160 -2.35 6.01 11.28
C PHE A 160 -2.68 7.18 12.23
N HIS A 161 -1.71 8.04 12.54
CA HIS A 161 -1.98 9.17 13.43
C HIS A 161 -2.85 10.25 12.77
N LEU A 162 -2.76 10.42 11.45
CA LEU A 162 -3.70 11.27 10.72
C LEU A 162 -5.14 10.77 10.86
N LEU A 163 -5.37 9.45 10.88
CA LEU A 163 -6.70 8.88 11.16
C LEU A 163 -7.20 9.14 12.57
N GLN A 164 -6.29 9.29 13.54
CA GLN A 164 -6.63 9.68 14.91
C GLN A 164 -6.96 11.18 15.04
N GLY A 165 -7.06 11.90 13.92
CA GLY A 165 -7.30 13.34 13.89
C GLY A 165 -6.12 14.15 14.45
N MET A 166 -4.91 13.58 14.51
CA MET A 166 -3.75 14.28 15.05
C MET A 166 -3.23 15.32 14.07
N SER A 167 -2.95 16.52 14.59
CA SER A 167 -2.21 17.56 13.89
C SER A 167 -0.75 17.17 13.67
N VAL A 168 -0.07 17.83 12.73
CA VAL A 168 1.36 17.55 12.45
C VAL A 168 2.23 17.68 13.70
N LYS A 169 1.95 18.66 14.57
CA LYS A 169 2.67 18.87 15.84
C LYS A 169 2.45 17.71 16.81
N GLU A 170 1.22 17.22 16.93
CA GLU A 170 0.92 16.06 17.77
C GLU A 170 1.61 14.79 17.24
N ILE A 171 1.61 14.59 15.91
CA ILE A 171 2.30 13.45 15.27
C ILE A 171 3.81 13.53 15.51
N ALA A 172 4.41 14.71 15.34
CA ALA A 172 5.83 14.94 15.54
C ALA A 172 6.26 14.62 16.98
N LEU A 173 5.46 15.07 17.97
CA LEU A 173 5.66 14.75 19.38
C LEU A 173 5.54 13.25 19.66
N GLU A 174 4.48 12.59 19.16
CA GLU A 174 4.25 11.16 19.39
C GLU A 174 5.36 10.29 18.78
N LEU A 175 5.84 10.67 17.60
CA LEU A 175 6.89 9.94 16.88
C LEU A 175 8.31 10.38 17.28
N ASN A 176 8.46 11.35 18.18
CA ASN A 176 9.72 11.98 18.60
C ASN A 176 10.59 12.46 17.41
N VAL A 177 9.99 13.23 16.52
CA VAL A 177 10.63 13.78 15.31
C VAL A 177 10.27 15.25 15.12
N SER A 178 10.93 15.92 14.17
CA SER A 178 10.56 17.29 13.82
C SER A 178 9.28 17.37 12.97
N ASP A 179 8.51 18.45 13.11
CA ASP A 179 7.38 18.79 12.24
C ASP A 179 7.78 18.73 10.75
N LYS A 180 8.99 19.22 10.44
CA LYS A 180 9.54 19.24 9.07
C LYS A 180 9.64 17.83 8.48
N LEU A 181 10.03 16.84 9.30
CA LEU A 181 10.06 15.44 8.87
C LEU A 181 8.65 14.96 8.53
N VAL A 182 7.67 15.20 9.41
CA VAL A 182 6.29 14.78 9.18
C VAL A 182 5.72 15.40 7.90
N TYR A 183 5.95 16.69 7.64
CA TYR A 183 5.56 17.32 6.39
C TYR A 183 6.23 16.68 5.17
N ARG A 184 7.53 16.37 5.26
CA ARG A 184 8.29 15.74 4.18
C ARG A 184 7.75 14.34 3.85
N GLU A 185 7.50 13.51 4.85
CA GLU A 185 6.99 12.15 4.65
C GLU A 185 5.55 12.16 4.10
N ARG A 186 4.70 13.08 4.59
CA ARG A 186 3.36 13.29 3.99
C ARG A 186 3.46 13.66 2.51
N TRP A 187 4.39 14.55 2.16
CA TRP A 187 4.62 14.93 0.78
C TRP A 187 5.18 13.78 -0.07
N ALA A 188 6.10 12.98 0.48
CA ALA A 188 6.62 11.80 -0.18
C ALA A 188 5.50 10.81 -0.53
N LEU A 189 4.60 10.53 0.42
CA LEU A 189 3.43 9.69 0.18
C LEU A 189 2.50 10.26 -0.91
N THR A 190 2.23 11.58 -0.88
CA THR A 190 1.47 12.26 -1.94
C THR A 190 2.14 12.09 -3.30
N ARG A 191 3.46 12.27 -3.38
CA ARG A 191 4.24 12.08 -4.62
C ARG A 191 4.15 10.65 -5.14
N LYS A 192 4.16 9.64 -4.28
CA LYS A 192 3.96 8.25 -4.69
C LYS A 192 2.61 8.04 -5.38
N LEU A 193 1.52 8.61 -4.85
CA LEU A 193 0.20 8.57 -5.49
C LEU A 193 0.18 9.27 -6.86
N ILE A 194 0.90 10.39 -6.98
CA ILE A 194 1.02 11.13 -8.26
C ILE A 194 1.81 10.30 -9.27
N ASP A 195 2.94 9.72 -8.87
CA ASP A 195 3.78 8.91 -9.74
C ASP A 195 3.02 7.66 -10.22
N GLN A 196 2.17 7.08 -9.36
CA GLN A 196 1.22 6.02 -9.72
C GLN A 196 0.07 6.50 -10.64
N LYS A 197 0.09 7.71 -11.17
CA LYS A 197 -0.77 8.09 -12.31
C LYS A 197 -0.04 7.96 -13.65
N ASN A 198 1.29 7.84 -13.62
CA ASN A 198 2.12 7.81 -14.82
C ASN A 198 2.17 6.42 -15.45
N CYS A 199 1.66 6.27 -16.67
CA CYS A 199 1.65 5.00 -17.40
C CYS A 199 3.05 4.42 -17.65
N LYS A 200 4.09 5.27 -17.76
CA LYS A 200 5.47 4.82 -18.01
C LYS A 200 6.03 3.96 -16.88
N LEU A 201 5.56 4.17 -15.64
CA LEU A 201 5.98 3.39 -14.48
C LEU A 201 5.68 1.90 -14.69
N TYR A 202 4.47 1.58 -15.15
CA TYR A 202 3.96 0.21 -15.27
C TYR A 202 4.62 -0.52 -16.44
N LYS A 203 4.67 0.11 -17.61
CA LYS A 203 5.37 -0.43 -18.79
C LYS A 203 6.83 -0.78 -18.50
N ARG A 204 7.53 0.10 -17.77
CA ARG A 204 8.92 -0.16 -17.36
C ARG A 204 9.03 -1.44 -16.52
N LEU A 205 8.18 -1.62 -15.52
CA LEU A 205 8.27 -2.75 -14.60
C LEU A 205 7.93 -4.08 -15.29
N ILE A 206 6.89 -4.08 -16.13
CA ILE A 206 6.51 -5.26 -16.93
C ILE A 206 7.63 -5.65 -17.89
N ASN A 207 8.21 -4.67 -18.61
CA ASN A 207 9.28 -4.93 -19.56
C ASN A 207 10.56 -5.47 -18.91
N ILE A 208 10.96 -4.95 -17.74
CA ILE A 208 12.14 -5.47 -17.02
C ILE A 208 11.91 -6.95 -16.67
N ASN A 209 10.71 -7.32 -16.21
CA ASN A 209 10.41 -8.69 -15.86
C ASN A 209 10.42 -9.65 -17.06
N ALA A 210 10.00 -9.19 -18.24
CA ALA A 210 10.05 -9.99 -19.47
C ALA A 210 11.47 -10.26 -19.98
N THR A 211 12.48 -9.50 -19.50
CA THR A 211 13.88 -9.64 -19.90
C THR A 211 14.75 -10.44 -18.93
N LEU A 212 14.16 -10.92 -17.83
CA LEU A 212 14.81 -11.72 -16.79
C LEU A 212 14.38 -13.19 -16.91
#